data_AF-A0A934NI44-F1
#
_entry.id   AF-A0A934NI44-F1
#
_cell.length_a   1.000
_cell.length_b   1.000
_cell.length_c   1.000
_cell.angle_alpha   90.00
_cell.angle_beta   90.00
_cell.angle_gamma   90.00
#
_symmetry.space_group_name_H-M   'P 1'
#
loop_
_entity.id
_entity.type
_entity.pdbx_description
1 polymer ?
#
loop_
_entity_poly.entity_id
_entity_poly.type
_entity_poly.pdbx_seq_one_letter_code
_entity_poly.pdbx_strand_id
1 'polypeptide(L)'
;MIKESTYHPEWIFEVKQKLGRKYDPKLIEKVIYALILLEQLKINGLEFIFKGGTALLLATKKPKRFSIDIDIITEQTQSDIEPILDIMCSKTVFTHWEDDNNRVHTPDAPVGHFKTYYKSNVDGNIEPILLDVLYTPNPYPELTEIPIAHDWIQTEGEITQVMMPTFDAILGDKLTAFAPKTTGILYSKGRPVEIIKQLFDVAFLMENISDLTVVRTSYAKVVKEELSFRKLDITAEQVLNDTQEACFVLSTRDTKSEDFKHLQTGISNFTNFTIEKFNIEEAIIASSKVAYLSELIKSQINNKIERFDNPLEVTDWLIENPKYNKLNKLKKNNPEAFFYWYKSIMLDDSK
;
A
#
# COMPACT_ATOMS: atom_id res chain seq x y z
N MET A 1 4.53 -20.74 -15.49
CA MET A 1 4.26 -21.09 -14.09
C MET A 1 5.51 -20.86 -13.26
N ILE A 2 5.35 -20.67 -11.96
CA ILE A 2 6.48 -20.57 -11.03
C ILE A 2 7.16 -21.95 -10.91
N LYS A 3 8.49 -21.97 -11.00
CA LYS A 3 9.29 -23.18 -10.87
C LYS A 3 9.41 -23.62 -9.42
N GLU A 4 9.42 -24.93 -9.18
CA GLU A 4 9.75 -25.50 -7.86
C GLU A 4 11.09 -24.98 -7.30
N SER A 5 12.08 -24.79 -8.18
CA SER A 5 13.38 -24.27 -7.77
C SER A 5 13.36 -22.89 -7.13
N THR A 6 12.26 -22.14 -7.29
CA THR A 6 12.12 -20.79 -6.72
C THR A 6 12.12 -20.77 -5.20
N TYR A 7 11.64 -21.83 -4.54
CA TYR A 7 11.51 -21.85 -3.08
C TYR A 7 12.59 -22.70 -2.41
N HIS A 8 13.60 -23.17 -3.18
CA HIS A 8 14.79 -23.79 -2.61
C HIS A 8 15.73 -22.74 -1.98
N PRO A 9 16.49 -23.12 -0.95
CA PRO A 9 17.42 -22.21 -0.28
C PRO A 9 18.37 -21.51 -1.23
N GLU A 10 18.92 -22.21 -2.22
CA GLU A 10 19.89 -21.69 -3.18
C GLU A 10 19.37 -20.43 -3.88
N TRP A 11 18.12 -20.46 -4.37
CA TRP A 11 17.51 -19.30 -5.02
C TRP A 11 17.18 -18.18 -4.03
N ILE A 12 16.63 -18.50 -2.85
CA ILE A 12 16.33 -17.50 -1.81
C ILE A 12 17.59 -16.73 -1.42
N PHE A 13 18.72 -17.43 -1.24
CA PHE A 13 20.00 -16.82 -0.92
C PHE A 13 20.62 -16.08 -2.13
N GLU A 14 20.37 -16.50 -3.36
CA GLU A 14 20.76 -15.76 -4.56
C GLU A 14 20.02 -14.41 -4.65
N VAL A 15 18.69 -14.41 -4.45
CA VAL A 15 17.88 -13.18 -4.42
C VAL A 15 18.36 -12.25 -3.29
N LYS A 16 18.67 -12.80 -2.11
CA LYS A 16 19.28 -12.04 -1.01
C LYS A 16 20.59 -11.38 -1.42
N GLN A 17 21.47 -12.10 -2.14
CA GLN A 17 22.73 -11.54 -2.61
C GLN A 17 22.51 -10.39 -3.60
N LYS A 18 21.54 -10.51 -4.51
CA LYS A 18 21.17 -9.46 -5.47
C LYS A 18 20.61 -8.21 -4.80
N LEU A 19 19.79 -8.37 -3.75
CA LEU A 19 19.21 -7.26 -3.00
C LEU A 19 20.21 -6.61 -2.03
N GLY A 20 21.10 -7.41 -1.45
CA GLY A 20 22.10 -6.99 -0.47
C GLY A 20 22.01 -7.79 0.84
N ARG A 21 23.16 -8.04 1.47
CA ARG A 21 23.29 -8.98 2.61
C ARG A 21 22.47 -8.63 3.87
N LYS A 22 21.95 -7.41 3.97
CA LYS A 22 21.22 -6.90 5.14
C LYS A 22 19.81 -7.48 5.31
N TYR A 23 19.21 -8.03 4.26
CA TYR A 23 17.83 -8.51 4.32
C TYR A 23 17.71 -9.92 4.89
N ASP A 24 16.64 -10.14 5.64
CA ASP A 24 16.28 -11.45 6.19
C ASP A 24 15.84 -12.38 5.04
N PRO A 25 16.52 -13.54 4.82
CA PRO A 25 16.08 -14.52 3.83
C PRO A 25 14.65 -15.00 4.05
N LYS A 26 14.14 -15.02 5.29
CA LYS A 26 12.74 -15.39 5.58
C LYS A 26 11.74 -14.41 4.98
N LEU A 27 12.09 -13.12 4.91
CA LEU A 27 11.21 -12.12 4.30
C LEU A 27 11.12 -12.32 2.79
N ILE A 28 12.24 -12.66 2.15
CA ILE A 28 12.30 -13.00 0.71
C ILE A 28 11.49 -14.28 0.45
N GLU A 29 11.69 -15.31 1.28
CA GLU A 29 10.93 -16.55 1.20
C GLU A 29 9.43 -16.30 1.30
N LYS A 30 8.97 -15.48 2.26
CA LYS A 30 7.54 -15.14 2.39
C LYS A 30 6.97 -14.47 1.15
N VAL A 31 7.71 -13.59 0.49
CA VAL A 31 7.28 -12.99 -0.79
C VAL A 31 7.12 -14.07 -1.86
N ILE A 32 8.07 -14.99 -1.96
CA ILE A 32 8.01 -16.10 -2.92
C ILE A 32 6.76 -16.95 -2.68
N TYR A 33 6.51 -17.36 -1.44
CA TYR A 33 5.32 -18.14 -1.09
C TYR A 33 4.01 -17.35 -1.27
N ALA A 34 4.00 -16.04 -1.07
CA ALA A 34 2.85 -15.20 -1.40
C ALA A 34 2.54 -15.22 -2.90
N LEU A 35 3.55 -15.11 -3.76
CA LEU A 35 3.37 -15.19 -5.22
C LEU A 35 2.97 -16.59 -5.70
N ILE A 36 3.42 -17.65 -5.00
CA ILE A 36 2.96 -19.02 -5.25
C ILE A 36 1.49 -19.16 -4.86
N LEU A 37 1.07 -18.67 -3.69
CA LEU A 37 -0.34 -18.64 -3.29
C LEU A 37 -1.20 -17.95 -4.34
N LEU A 38 -0.78 -16.77 -4.80
CA LEU A 38 -1.45 -16.01 -5.85
C LEU A 38 -1.62 -16.81 -7.16
N GLU A 39 -0.55 -17.44 -7.64
CA GLU A 39 -0.60 -18.29 -8.84
C GLU A 39 -1.54 -19.47 -8.64
N GLN A 40 -1.44 -20.14 -7.49
CA GLN A 40 -2.26 -21.31 -7.16
C GLN A 40 -3.75 -20.98 -7.06
N LEU A 41 -4.13 -19.84 -6.48
CA LEU A 41 -5.53 -19.38 -6.48
C LEU A 41 -6.05 -19.22 -7.91
N LYS A 42 -5.26 -18.60 -8.79
CA LYS A 42 -5.66 -18.34 -10.18
C LYS A 42 -5.81 -19.63 -10.99
N ILE A 43 -4.85 -20.56 -10.92
CA ILE A 43 -4.89 -21.79 -11.73
C ILE A 43 -5.96 -22.79 -11.24
N ASN A 44 -6.35 -22.72 -9.97
CA ASN A 44 -7.44 -23.53 -9.42
C ASN A 44 -8.82 -22.88 -9.62
N GLY A 45 -8.91 -21.84 -10.46
CA GLY A 45 -10.18 -21.31 -10.96
C GLY A 45 -10.78 -20.17 -10.13
N LEU A 46 -10.03 -19.57 -9.21
CA LEU A 46 -10.50 -18.35 -8.54
C LEU A 46 -10.45 -17.16 -9.52
N GLU A 47 -11.57 -16.48 -9.66
CA GLU A 47 -11.72 -15.21 -10.35
C GLU A 47 -11.63 -14.07 -9.33
N PHE A 48 -10.60 -13.26 -9.45
CA PHE A 48 -10.34 -12.18 -8.50
C PHE A 48 -9.52 -11.05 -9.12
N ILE A 49 -9.55 -9.91 -8.44
CA ILE A 49 -8.66 -8.77 -8.67
C ILE A 49 -7.63 -8.75 -7.57
N PHE A 50 -6.35 -8.82 -7.92
CA PHE A 50 -5.24 -8.75 -6.99
C PHE A 50 -4.91 -7.29 -6.66
N LYS A 51 -4.78 -6.98 -5.37
CA LYS A 51 -4.52 -5.61 -4.89
C LYS A 51 -3.51 -5.58 -3.73
N GLY A 52 -3.43 -4.43 -3.07
CA GLY A 52 -2.64 -4.28 -1.85
C GLY A 52 -1.15 -4.05 -2.09
N GLY A 53 -0.34 -4.33 -1.06
CA GLY A 53 1.11 -4.05 -1.11
C GLY A 53 1.89 -5.00 -2.01
N THR A 54 1.48 -6.26 -2.06
CA THR A 54 2.17 -7.30 -2.83
C THR A 54 1.86 -7.19 -4.32
N ALA A 55 0.69 -6.66 -4.68
CA ALA A 55 0.38 -6.19 -6.02
C ALA A 55 1.39 -5.12 -6.50
N LEU A 56 1.65 -4.08 -5.70
CA LEU A 56 2.66 -3.07 -6.06
C LEU A 56 4.05 -3.66 -6.22
N LEU A 57 4.42 -4.64 -5.37
CA LEU A 57 5.67 -5.36 -5.50
C LEU A 57 5.75 -6.08 -6.85
N LEU A 58 4.73 -6.86 -7.22
CA LEU A 58 4.71 -7.61 -8.48
C LEU A 58 4.75 -6.69 -9.71
N ALA A 59 3.98 -5.59 -9.69
CA ALA A 59 3.88 -4.66 -10.81
C ALA A 59 5.10 -3.74 -10.99
N THR A 60 6.10 -3.82 -10.10
CA THR A 60 7.30 -2.96 -10.17
C THR A 60 8.55 -3.80 -10.37
N LYS A 61 9.30 -3.51 -11.45
CA LYS A 61 10.57 -4.21 -11.73
C LYS A 61 11.58 -4.10 -10.58
N LYS A 62 11.58 -2.97 -9.88
CA LYS A 62 12.40 -2.74 -8.69
C LYS A 62 11.47 -2.38 -7.53
N PRO A 63 11.05 -3.36 -6.72
CA PRO A 63 10.20 -3.10 -5.57
C PRO A 63 10.83 -2.10 -4.62
N LYS A 64 10.00 -1.24 -4.04
CA LYS A 64 10.42 -0.20 -3.10
C LYS A 64 10.43 -0.69 -1.64
N ARG A 65 9.61 -1.69 -1.34
CA ARG A 65 9.52 -2.36 -0.03
C ARG A 65 9.08 -3.81 -0.20
N PHE A 66 9.31 -4.61 0.82
CA PHE A 66 8.74 -5.95 0.95
C PHE A 66 7.25 -5.88 1.30
N SER A 67 6.48 -6.84 0.80
CA SER A 67 5.08 -7.09 1.13
C SER A 67 4.81 -8.59 0.99
N ILE A 68 4.10 -9.19 1.94
CA ILE A 68 4.02 -10.64 2.09
C ILE A 68 2.58 -11.18 2.15
N ASP A 69 1.60 -10.28 2.22
CA ASP A 69 0.19 -10.64 2.32
C ASP A 69 -0.44 -10.65 0.91
N ILE A 70 -1.44 -11.49 0.69
CA ILE A 70 -2.22 -11.52 -0.55
C ILE A 70 -3.57 -10.88 -0.27
N ASP A 71 -3.80 -9.71 -0.86
CA ASP A 71 -5.06 -8.98 -0.78
C ASP A 71 -5.83 -9.15 -2.11
N ILE A 72 -7.05 -9.68 -2.07
CA ILE A 72 -7.86 -9.88 -3.28
C ILE A 72 -9.28 -9.33 -3.12
N ILE A 73 -9.90 -9.01 -4.25
CA ILE A 73 -11.33 -8.73 -4.38
C ILE A 73 -11.97 -9.80 -5.26
N THR A 74 -13.10 -10.35 -4.84
CA THR A 74 -13.86 -11.32 -5.62
C THR A 74 -15.35 -11.24 -5.30
N GLU A 75 -16.20 -11.68 -6.23
CA GLU A 75 -17.64 -11.90 -5.98
C GLU A 75 -17.94 -13.35 -5.56
N GLN A 76 -16.93 -14.23 -5.63
CA GLN A 76 -17.06 -15.62 -5.16
C GLN A 76 -17.12 -15.66 -3.64
N THR A 77 -17.95 -16.56 -3.11
CA THR A 77 -18.22 -16.67 -1.67
C THR A 77 -17.09 -17.40 -0.94
N GLN A 78 -17.07 -17.31 0.39
CA GLN A 78 -16.18 -18.13 1.22
C GLN A 78 -16.29 -19.63 0.88
N SER A 79 -17.50 -20.16 0.68
CA SER A 79 -17.72 -21.57 0.30
C SER A 79 -17.18 -21.95 -1.08
N ASP A 80 -16.90 -20.98 -1.96
CA ASP A 80 -16.22 -21.21 -3.23
C ASP A 80 -14.69 -21.23 -3.07
N ILE A 81 -14.16 -20.50 -2.08
CA ILE A 81 -12.71 -20.38 -1.82
C ILE A 81 -12.17 -21.57 -1.02
N GLU A 82 -12.88 -22.04 0.00
CA GLU A 82 -12.41 -23.13 0.87
C GLU A 82 -12.02 -24.41 0.09
N PRO A 83 -12.82 -24.89 -0.89
CA PRO A 83 -12.43 -26.06 -1.70
C PRO A 83 -11.17 -25.83 -2.53
N ILE A 84 -10.92 -24.59 -2.97
CA ILE A 84 -9.69 -24.23 -3.69
C ILE A 84 -8.49 -24.34 -2.75
N LEU A 85 -8.61 -23.84 -1.51
CA LEU A 85 -7.56 -23.97 -0.49
C LEU A 85 -7.28 -25.44 -0.14
N ASP A 86 -8.31 -26.28 -0.04
CA ASP A 86 -8.15 -27.73 0.18
C ASP A 86 -7.37 -28.42 -0.96
N ILE A 87 -7.69 -28.09 -2.21
CA ILE A 87 -6.96 -28.60 -3.38
C ILE A 87 -5.50 -28.15 -3.34
N MET A 88 -5.26 -26.90 -2.99
CA MET A 88 -3.90 -26.35 -2.88
C MET A 88 -3.09 -27.07 -1.81
N CYS A 89 -3.64 -27.26 -0.61
CA CYS A 89 -2.94 -27.96 0.47
C CYS A 89 -2.67 -29.45 0.18
N SER A 90 -3.44 -30.07 -0.73
CA SER A 90 -3.23 -31.47 -1.12
C SER A 90 -2.27 -31.67 -2.30
N LYS A 91 -2.04 -30.64 -3.13
CA LYS A 91 -1.30 -30.77 -4.40
C LYS A 91 -0.08 -29.87 -4.55
N THR A 92 0.16 -28.97 -3.59
CA THR A 92 1.20 -27.93 -3.72
C THR A 92 2.12 -27.91 -2.50
N VAL A 93 2.95 -26.86 -2.37
CA VAL A 93 3.86 -26.65 -1.24
C VAL A 93 3.17 -26.26 0.07
N PHE A 94 1.89 -25.89 0.03
CA PHE A 94 1.13 -25.55 1.23
C PHE A 94 0.71 -26.81 1.98
N THR A 95 0.77 -26.76 3.30
CA THR A 95 0.54 -27.92 4.19
C THR A 95 -0.89 -27.99 4.71
N HIS A 96 -1.46 -26.85 5.08
CA HIS A 96 -2.83 -26.69 5.57
C HIS A 96 -3.23 -25.21 5.53
N TRP A 97 -4.51 -24.94 5.74
CA TRP A 97 -5.03 -23.59 5.89
C TRP A 97 -5.90 -23.48 7.15
N GLU A 98 -6.07 -22.25 7.64
CA GLU A 98 -6.94 -21.92 8.76
C GLU A 98 -7.85 -20.74 8.39
N ASP A 99 -9.11 -20.82 8.81
CA ASP A 99 -10.03 -19.69 8.88
C ASP A 99 -9.61 -18.76 10.05
N ASP A 100 -9.42 -17.48 9.77
CA ASP A 100 -9.07 -16.43 10.75
C ASP A 100 -10.11 -15.29 10.80
N ASN A 101 -11.38 -15.61 10.54
CA ASN A 101 -12.51 -14.68 10.51
C ASN A 101 -13.04 -14.30 11.90
N ASN A 102 -12.55 -14.92 12.98
CA ASN A 102 -12.93 -14.58 14.36
C ASN A 102 -12.33 -13.24 14.85
N ARG A 103 -11.68 -12.46 13.99
CA ARG A 103 -11.09 -11.17 14.32
C ARG A 103 -12.19 -10.10 14.49
N VAL A 104 -11.97 -9.13 15.37
CA VAL A 104 -12.89 -8.00 15.57
C VAL A 104 -12.80 -7.05 14.37
N HIS A 105 -13.74 -7.17 13.43
CA HIS A 105 -13.81 -6.35 12.21
C HIS A 105 -14.62 -5.07 12.38
N THR A 106 -14.48 -4.18 11.39
CA THR A 106 -15.47 -3.14 11.12
C THR A 106 -16.83 -3.81 10.92
N PRO A 107 -17.90 -3.36 11.61
CA PRO A 107 -19.23 -3.94 11.47
C PRO A 107 -19.61 -4.02 9.98
N ASP A 108 -20.06 -5.17 9.50
CA ASP A 108 -20.65 -5.34 8.15
C ASP A 108 -19.71 -5.22 6.94
N ALA A 109 -18.38 -5.11 7.12
CA ALA A 109 -17.46 -5.25 5.99
C ALA A 109 -17.45 -6.72 5.50
N PRO A 110 -17.69 -6.99 4.20
CA PRO A 110 -17.76 -8.35 3.68
C PRO A 110 -16.33 -8.87 3.45
N VAL A 111 -15.60 -9.15 4.53
CA VAL A 111 -14.20 -9.58 4.49
C VAL A 111 -14.04 -11.04 4.88
N GLY A 112 -13.04 -11.69 4.28
CA GLY A 112 -12.58 -13.03 4.62
C GLY A 112 -11.09 -13.00 4.94
N HIS A 113 -10.67 -13.74 5.96
CA HIS A 113 -9.28 -13.86 6.37
C HIS A 113 -8.90 -15.33 6.48
N PHE A 114 -7.90 -15.73 5.70
CA PHE A 114 -7.35 -17.07 5.73
C PHE A 114 -5.85 -17.02 5.99
N LYS A 115 -5.33 -18.09 6.57
CA LYS A 115 -3.89 -18.36 6.63
C LYS A 115 -3.60 -19.62 5.85
N THR A 116 -2.65 -19.58 4.94
CA THR A 116 -2.12 -20.78 4.27
C THR A 116 -0.70 -21.03 4.74
N TYR A 117 -0.41 -22.23 5.24
CA TYR A 117 0.85 -22.52 5.90
C TYR A 117 1.80 -23.33 5.03
N TYR A 118 3.08 -23.01 5.10
CA TYR A 118 4.15 -23.76 4.45
C TYR A 118 5.28 -24.07 5.43
N LYS A 119 6.13 -25.04 5.08
CA LYS A 119 7.36 -25.31 5.83
C LYS A 119 8.51 -24.51 5.22
N SER A 120 9.11 -23.62 6.00
CA SER A 120 10.26 -22.83 5.58
C SER A 120 11.42 -23.72 5.15
N ASN A 121 11.98 -23.44 3.99
CA ASN A 121 13.23 -24.02 3.51
C ASN A 121 14.44 -23.29 4.11
N VAL A 122 14.25 -22.12 4.73
CA VAL A 122 15.33 -21.36 5.40
C VAL A 122 15.64 -21.92 6.78
N ASP A 123 14.63 -22.22 7.60
CA ASP A 123 14.81 -22.64 9.00
C ASP A 123 13.97 -23.84 9.45
N GLY A 124 13.11 -24.37 8.57
CA GLY A 124 12.25 -25.52 8.88
C GLY A 124 10.98 -25.21 9.67
N ASN A 125 10.76 -23.96 10.08
CA ASN A 125 9.55 -23.55 10.81
C ASN A 125 8.31 -23.57 9.92
N ILE A 126 7.14 -23.73 10.53
CA ILE A 126 5.85 -23.58 9.84
C ILE A 126 5.47 -22.11 9.88
N GLU A 127 5.27 -21.52 8.70
CA GLU A 127 5.01 -20.09 8.52
C GLU A 127 3.71 -19.88 7.73
N PRO A 128 2.88 -18.88 8.11
CA PRO A 128 1.70 -18.53 7.34
C PRO A 128 2.01 -17.50 6.25
N ILE A 129 1.27 -17.59 5.15
CA ILE A 129 0.94 -16.47 4.26
C ILE A 129 -0.51 -16.06 4.56
N LEU A 130 -0.74 -14.75 4.69
CA LEU A 130 -2.07 -14.21 4.91
C LEU A 130 -2.78 -13.99 3.57
N LEU A 131 -4.03 -14.43 3.51
CA LEU A 131 -4.96 -14.16 2.41
C LEU A 131 -6.12 -13.34 2.96
N ASP A 132 -6.18 -12.07 2.57
CA ASP A 132 -7.24 -11.14 2.91
C ASP A 132 -8.14 -10.95 1.68
N VAL A 133 -9.42 -11.26 1.84
CA VAL A 133 -10.43 -11.27 0.77
C VAL A 133 -11.46 -10.20 1.07
N LEU A 134 -11.81 -9.38 0.08
CA LEU A 134 -12.97 -8.50 0.13
C LEU A 134 -14.02 -9.01 -0.86
N TYR A 135 -15.18 -9.42 -0.35
CA TYR A 135 -16.29 -9.95 -1.14
C TYR A 135 -17.16 -8.81 -1.69
N THR A 136 -16.76 -8.26 -2.83
CA THR A 136 -17.45 -7.14 -3.48
C THR A 136 -17.23 -7.14 -4.99
N PRO A 137 -18.18 -6.60 -5.79
CA PRO A 137 -17.91 -6.29 -7.19
C PRO A 137 -16.72 -5.34 -7.34
N ASN A 138 -16.07 -5.37 -8.51
CA ASN A 138 -14.94 -4.51 -8.84
C ASN A 138 -15.23 -3.01 -8.55
N PRO A 139 -14.51 -2.36 -7.62
CA PRO A 139 -14.67 -0.94 -7.36
C PRO A 139 -13.80 -0.07 -8.28
N TYR A 140 -12.87 -0.66 -9.04
CA TYR A 140 -11.86 0.07 -9.80
C TYR A 140 -12.35 0.45 -11.19
N PRO A 141 -12.15 1.72 -11.61
CA PRO A 141 -12.51 2.18 -12.95
C PRO A 141 -11.66 1.55 -14.05
N GLU A 142 -10.44 1.13 -13.73
CA GLU A 142 -9.49 0.57 -14.70
C GLU A 142 -8.70 -0.59 -14.10
N LEU A 143 -8.53 -1.63 -14.91
CA LEU A 143 -7.74 -2.81 -14.58
C LEU A 143 -6.71 -3.08 -15.70
N THR A 144 -5.66 -3.80 -15.34
CA THR A 144 -4.62 -4.29 -16.23
C THR A 144 -4.29 -5.74 -15.88
N GLU A 145 -3.89 -6.52 -16.88
CA GLU A 145 -3.28 -7.84 -16.65
C GLU A 145 -1.79 -7.68 -16.39
N ILE A 146 -1.30 -8.39 -15.37
CA ILE A 146 0.11 -8.43 -14.99
C ILE A 146 0.57 -9.89 -14.92
N PRO A 147 1.73 -10.22 -15.52
CA PRO A 147 2.30 -11.56 -15.39
C PRO A 147 2.75 -11.80 -13.95
N ILE A 148 2.50 -12.99 -13.41
CA ILE A 148 3.14 -13.47 -12.18
C ILE A 148 4.59 -13.86 -12.53
N ALA A 149 5.41 -12.83 -12.77
CA ALA A 149 6.82 -12.94 -13.05
C ALA A 149 7.55 -11.76 -12.42
N HIS A 150 8.67 -12.04 -11.73
CA HIS A 150 9.48 -11.04 -11.07
C HIS A 150 10.90 -11.57 -10.91
N ASP A 151 11.90 -10.69 -10.81
CA ASP A 151 13.31 -11.06 -10.62
C ASP A 151 13.59 -11.86 -9.34
N TRP A 152 12.59 -12.03 -8.47
CA TRP A 152 12.67 -12.77 -7.20
C TRP A 152 12.07 -14.18 -7.28
N ILE A 153 11.38 -14.50 -8.37
CA ILE A 153 10.85 -15.83 -8.63
C ILE A 153 11.39 -16.37 -9.95
N GLN A 154 11.51 -17.69 -10.05
CA GLN A 154 11.86 -18.34 -11.30
C GLN A 154 10.59 -18.85 -11.97
N THR A 155 10.44 -18.61 -13.27
CA THR A 155 9.28 -19.05 -14.05
C THR A 155 9.70 -19.91 -15.24
N GLU A 156 8.83 -20.82 -15.66
CA GLU A 156 8.99 -21.62 -16.87
C GLU A 156 7.64 -21.89 -17.56
N GLY A 157 7.67 -22.23 -18.85
CA GLY A 157 6.45 -22.45 -19.63
C GLY A 157 5.59 -21.19 -19.76
N GLU A 158 4.28 -21.37 -19.79
CA GLU A 158 3.30 -20.28 -19.89
C GLU A 158 3.16 -19.53 -18.56
N ILE A 159 3.34 -18.21 -18.57
CA ILE A 159 3.31 -17.38 -17.37
C ILE A 159 1.87 -16.99 -17.05
N THR A 160 1.41 -17.38 -15.86
CA THR A 160 0.09 -17.04 -15.32
C THR A 160 -0.08 -15.52 -15.24
N GLN A 161 -1.23 -15.01 -15.67
CA GLN A 161 -1.60 -13.60 -15.59
C GLN A 161 -2.64 -13.37 -14.50
N VAL A 162 -2.59 -12.21 -13.85
CA VAL A 162 -3.59 -11.78 -12.86
C VAL A 162 -4.13 -10.39 -13.19
N MET A 163 -5.41 -10.19 -12.90
CA MET A 163 -6.04 -8.87 -13.02
C MET A 163 -5.65 -8.02 -11.81
N MET A 164 -5.26 -6.78 -12.07
CA MET A 164 -4.88 -5.80 -11.05
C MET A 164 -5.45 -4.42 -11.41
N PRO A 165 -5.77 -3.55 -10.44
CA PRO A 165 -6.02 -2.16 -10.73
C PRO A 165 -4.76 -1.50 -11.34
N THR A 166 -4.97 -0.54 -12.24
CA THR A 166 -3.87 0.32 -12.72
C THR A 166 -3.29 1.14 -11.55
N PHE A 167 -2.10 1.72 -11.72
CA PHE A 167 -1.50 2.57 -10.68
C PHE A 167 -2.38 3.77 -10.33
N ASP A 168 -3.05 4.34 -11.33
CA ASP A 168 -4.00 5.43 -11.15
C ASP A 168 -5.21 4.96 -10.32
N ALA A 169 -5.77 3.79 -10.62
CA ALA A 169 -6.89 3.23 -9.88
C ALA A 169 -6.52 2.81 -8.44
N ILE A 170 -5.39 2.12 -8.23
CA ILE A 170 -5.00 1.64 -6.89
C ILE A 170 -4.59 2.77 -5.94
N LEU A 171 -4.11 3.90 -6.46
CA LEU A 171 -3.82 5.09 -5.66
C LEU A 171 -5.06 5.62 -4.95
N GLY A 172 -6.21 5.65 -5.64
CA GLY A 172 -7.48 6.07 -5.05
C GLY A 172 -7.86 5.22 -3.85
N ASP A 173 -7.79 3.90 -3.97
CA ASP A 173 -8.02 2.95 -2.86
C ASP A 173 -7.04 3.18 -1.71
N LYS A 174 -5.73 3.14 -1.99
CA LYS A 174 -4.70 3.27 -0.94
C LYS A 174 -4.78 4.59 -0.18
N LEU A 175 -5.20 5.67 -0.82
CA LEU A 175 -5.39 6.95 -0.15
C LEU A 175 -6.47 6.87 0.94
N THR A 176 -7.54 6.09 0.74
CA THR A 176 -8.59 5.87 1.77
C THR A 176 -8.05 5.14 3.01
N ALA A 177 -6.99 4.33 2.83
CA ALA A 177 -6.33 3.59 3.91
C ALA A 177 -5.37 4.47 4.74
N PHE A 178 -4.98 5.65 4.23
CA PHE A 178 -4.11 6.63 4.91
C PHE A 178 -4.93 7.81 5.47
N ALA A 179 -5.88 7.50 6.35
CA ALA A 179 -6.69 8.47 7.08
C ALA A 179 -6.88 7.99 8.54
N PRO A 180 -5.92 8.27 9.44
CA PRO A 180 -5.76 7.55 10.72
C PRO A 180 -6.76 7.93 11.83
N LYS A 181 -7.73 8.80 11.56
CA LYS A 181 -8.85 9.12 12.46
C LYS A 181 -10.22 8.80 11.86
N THR A 182 -10.28 8.35 10.60
CA THR A 182 -11.53 8.11 9.85
C THR A 182 -11.58 6.71 9.19
N THR A 183 -11.29 6.60 7.89
CA THR A 183 -11.41 5.36 7.11
C THR A 183 -10.14 4.52 7.08
N GLY A 184 -8.99 5.08 7.46
CA GLY A 184 -7.72 4.39 7.35
C GLY A 184 -7.41 3.40 8.46
N ILE A 185 -6.11 3.09 8.58
CA ILE A 185 -5.55 2.43 9.76
C ILE A 185 -5.55 3.43 10.92
N LEU A 186 -6.47 3.24 11.86
CA LEU A 186 -6.68 4.20 12.94
C LEU A 186 -5.51 4.22 13.94
N TYR A 187 -5.15 5.41 14.44
CA TYR A 187 -4.18 5.56 15.53
C TYR A 187 -4.51 4.69 16.74
N SER A 188 -5.80 4.55 17.06
CA SER A 188 -6.31 3.74 18.16
C SER A 188 -6.00 2.25 18.05
N LYS A 189 -5.67 1.75 16.85
CA LYS A 189 -5.32 0.34 16.63
C LYS A 189 -3.87 0.01 17.01
N GLY A 190 -3.04 0.99 17.32
CA GLY A 190 -1.66 0.73 17.76
C GLY A 190 -0.78 0.13 16.66
N ARG A 191 -1.06 0.43 15.39
CA ARG A 191 -0.38 -0.13 14.20
C ARG A 191 0.40 0.94 13.42
N PRO A 192 1.44 1.55 14.04
CA PRO A 192 2.14 2.69 13.45
C PRO A 192 2.87 2.33 12.16
N VAL A 193 3.39 1.11 12.03
CA VAL A 193 4.10 0.65 10.83
C VAL A 193 3.13 0.54 9.65
N GLU A 194 1.93 0.03 9.89
CA GLU A 194 0.89 -0.12 8.87
C GLU A 194 0.41 1.22 8.33
N ILE A 195 0.30 2.25 9.18
CA ILE A 195 0.01 3.64 8.76
C ILE A 195 1.12 4.14 7.82
N ILE A 196 2.39 3.93 8.19
CA ILE A 196 3.53 4.40 7.40
C ILE A 196 3.69 3.61 6.09
N LYS A 197 3.34 2.32 6.06
CA LYS A 197 3.23 1.55 4.81
C LYS A 197 2.25 2.20 3.83
N GLN A 198 1.10 2.68 4.30
CA GLN A 198 0.15 3.38 3.42
C GLN A 198 0.71 4.71 2.92
N LEU A 199 1.30 5.53 3.80
CA LEU A 199 1.97 6.79 3.40
C LEU A 199 3.01 6.55 2.31
N PHE A 200 3.86 5.54 2.50
CA PHE A 200 4.91 5.17 1.57
C PHE A 200 4.35 4.77 0.20
N ASP A 201 3.35 3.88 0.19
CA ASP A 201 2.77 3.38 -1.06
C ASP A 201 2.02 4.48 -1.81
N VAL A 202 1.26 5.35 -1.13
CA VAL A 202 0.55 6.47 -1.75
C VAL A 202 1.55 7.45 -2.37
N ALA A 203 2.62 7.79 -1.66
CA ALA A 203 3.66 8.67 -2.20
C ALA A 203 4.37 8.05 -3.43
N PHE A 204 4.70 6.75 -3.36
CA PHE A 204 5.28 6.03 -4.49
C PHE A 204 4.35 6.01 -5.70
N LEU A 205 3.07 5.66 -5.51
CA LEU A 205 2.08 5.64 -6.58
C LEU A 205 1.88 7.02 -7.18
N MET A 206 1.82 8.07 -6.35
CA MET A 206 1.70 9.44 -6.82
C MET A 206 2.82 9.82 -7.79
N GLU A 207 4.04 9.29 -7.67
CA GLU A 207 5.13 9.56 -8.63
C GLU A 207 4.92 8.89 -9.99
N ASN A 208 4.07 7.87 -10.06
CA ASN A 208 3.89 7.02 -11.23
C ASN A 208 2.50 7.15 -11.86
N ILE A 209 1.64 8.04 -11.35
CA ILE A 209 0.32 8.27 -11.95
C ILE A 209 0.35 9.19 -13.16
N SER A 210 -0.60 8.96 -14.07
CA SER A 210 -0.79 9.78 -15.27
C SER A 210 -2.16 10.44 -15.36
N ASP A 211 -3.21 9.82 -14.83
CA ASP A 211 -4.59 10.32 -14.91
C ASP A 211 -5.21 10.52 -13.52
N LEU A 212 -5.28 11.79 -13.11
CA LEU A 212 -5.91 12.19 -11.86
C LEU A 212 -7.44 11.93 -11.85
N THR A 213 -8.09 11.83 -13.01
CA THR A 213 -9.51 11.52 -13.14
C THR A 213 -9.80 10.08 -12.69
N VAL A 214 -8.94 9.13 -13.09
CA VAL A 214 -9.02 7.73 -12.68
C VAL A 214 -8.80 7.63 -11.16
N VAL A 215 -7.81 8.34 -10.62
CA VAL A 215 -7.55 8.41 -9.17
C VAL A 215 -8.78 8.93 -8.41
N ARG A 216 -9.39 10.04 -8.86
CA ARG A 216 -10.58 10.62 -8.22
C ARG A 216 -11.78 9.69 -8.27
N THR A 217 -12.01 9.05 -9.41
CA THR A 217 -13.13 8.12 -9.62
C THR A 217 -12.99 6.92 -8.70
N SER A 218 -11.78 6.34 -8.64
CA SER A 218 -11.45 5.25 -7.72
C SER A 218 -11.62 5.68 -6.25
N TYR A 219 -11.03 6.82 -5.85
CA TYR A 219 -11.15 7.34 -4.49
C TYR A 219 -12.61 7.54 -4.07
N ALA A 220 -13.42 8.20 -4.91
CA ALA A 220 -14.82 8.48 -4.62
C ALA A 220 -15.66 7.20 -4.45
N LYS A 221 -15.36 6.16 -5.22
CA LYS A 221 -16.03 4.86 -5.14
C LYS A 221 -15.65 4.12 -3.86
N VAL A 222 -14.35 3.97 -3.61
CA VAL A 222 -13.82 3.20 -2.48
C VAL A 222 -14.12 3.90 -1.14
N VAL A 223 -13.95 5.22 -1.05
CA VAL A 223 -14.22 5.95 0.20
C VAL A 223 -15.69 5.85 0.60
N LYS A 224 -16.61 5.85 -0.37
CA LYS A 224 -18.04 5.68 -0.10
C LYS A 224 -18.35 4.31 0.50
N GLU A 225 -17.71 3.26 -0.01
CA GLU A 225 -17.84 1.90 0.53
C GLU A 225 -17.25 1.80 1.94
N GLU A 226 -16.04 2.33 2.16
CA GLU A 226 -15.40 2.39 3.48
C GLU A 226 -16.24 3.13 4.53
N LEU A 227 -16.82 4.27 4.16
CA LEU A 227 -17.70 5.04 5.05
C LEU A 227 -18.96 4.24 5.41
N SER A 228 -19.54 3.52 4.45
CA SER A 228 -20.68 2.63 4.66
C SER A 228 -20.34 1.48 5.61
N PHE A 229 -19.23 0.77 5.37
CA PHE A 229 -18.77 -0.31 6.24
C PHE A 229 -18.46 0.18 7.66
N ARG A 230 -17.95 1.39 7.82
CA ARG A 230 -17.62 1.94 9.14
C ARG A 230 -18.79 2.64 9.82
N LYS A 231 -19.92 2.80 9.13
CA LYS A 231 -21.09 3.58 9.57
C LYS A 231 -20.72 5.00 10.03
N LEU A 232 -19.81 5.63 9.28
CA LEU A 232 -19.36 6.99 9.55
C LEU A 232 -20.21 7.99 8.76
N ASP A 233 -20.85 8.91 9.48
CA ASP A 233 -21.58 10.03 8.89
C ASP A 233 -20.66 11.23 8.66
N ILE A 234 -19.72 11.07 7.72
CA ILE A 234 -18.77 12.10 7.29
C ILE A 234 -18.62 12.07 5.77
N THR A 235 -18.12 13.16 5.22
CA THR A 235 -17.88 13.32 3.78
C THR A 235 -16.51 12.76 3.36
N ALA A 236 -16.38 12.43 2.08
CA ALA A 236 -15.09 12.10 1.47
C ALA A 236 -14.04 13.21 1.66
N GLU A 237 -14.46 14.48 1.66
CA GLU A 237 -13.58 15.61 1.93
C GLU A 237 -13.06 15.61 3.38
N GLN A 238 -13.89 15.26 4.36
CA GLN A 238 -13.45 15.11 5.76
C GLN A 238 -12.42 13.98 5.93
N VAL A 239 -12.51 12.91 5.14
CA VAL A 239 -11.49 11.86 5.10
C VAL A 239 -10.17 12.40 4.53
N LEU A 240 -10.20 13.16 3.43
CA LEU A 240 -9.00 13.83 2.90
C LEU A 240 -8.42 14.86 3.87
N ASN A 241 -9.25 15.54 4.65
CA ASN A 241 -8.80 16.45 5.70
C ASN A 241 -8.05 15.71 6.82
N ASP A 242 -8.50 14.52 7.20
CA ASP A 242 -7.79 13.64 8.15
C ASP A 242 -6.42 13.20 7.59
N THR A 243 -6.37 12.77 6.32
CA THR A 243 -5.11 12.48 5.61
C THR A 243 -4.13 13.66 5.68
N GLN A 244 -4.60 14.87 5.40
CA GLN A 244 -3.75 16.06 5.43
C GLN A 244 -3.30 16.45 6.81
N GLU A 245 -4.15 16.31 7.82
CA GLU A 245 -3.78 16.57 9.21
C GLU A 245 -2.65 15.62 9.63
N ALA A 246 -2.75 14.33 9.30
CA ALA A 246 -1.67 13.37 9.55
C ALA A 246 -0.36 13.77 8.83
N CYS A 247 -0.45 14.23 7.58
CA CYS A 247 0.71 14.75 6.85
C CYS A 247 1.31 16.00 7.51
N PHE A 248 0.46 16.91 8.00
CA PHE A 248 0.86 18.15 8.64
C PHE A 248 1.54 17.89 9.99
N VAL A 249 0.98 16.99 10.80
CA VAL A 249 1.58 16.50 12.05
C VAL A 249 2.99 15.98 11.79
N LEU A 250 3.18 15.16 10.75
CA LEU A 250 4.50 14.64 10.41
C LEU A 250 5.48 15.74 9.98
N SER A 251 5.02 16.67 9.16
CA SER A 251 5.84 17.74 8.57
C SER A 251 6.27 18.80 9.59
N THR A 252 5.44 19.04 10.60
CA THR A 252 5.72 20.02 11.67
C THR A 252 6.66 19.49 12.75
N ARG A 253 6.80 18.16 12.89
CA ARG A 253 7.71 17.54 13.88
C ARG A 253 7.49 18.02 15.31
N ASP A 254 6.24 18.20 15.72
CA ASP A 254 5.95 18.56 17.11
C ASP A 254 6.16 17.34 18.02
N THR A 255 7.31 17.26 18.69
CA THR A 255 7.67 16.16 19.59
C THR A 255 6.78 16.06 20.83
N LYS A 256 5.92 17.05 21.09
CA LYS A 256 4.90 16.99 22.14
C LYS A 256 3.60 16.33 21.66
N SER A 257 3.38 16.22 20.34
CA SER A 257 2.21 15.55 19.78
C SER A 257 2.35 14.02 19.89
N GLU A 258 1.36 13.37 20.49
CA GLU A 258 1.30 11.90 20.54
C GLU A 258 1.12 11.29 19.14
N ASP A 259 0.35 11.95 18.27
CA ASP A 259 0.19 11.53 16.87
C ASP A 259 1.54 11.55 16.14
N PHE A 260 2.37 12.59 16.38
CA PHE A 260 3.71 12.66 15.79
C PHE A 260 4.61 11.54 16.31
N LYS A 261 4.64 11.30 17.63
CA LYS A 261 5.42 10.20 18.22
C LYS A 261 5.00 8.85 17.63
N HIS A 262 3.69 8.64 17.46
CA HIS A 262 3.14 7.42 16.87
C HIS A 262 3.64 7.21 15.44
N LEU A 263 3.55 8.24 14.59
CA LEU A 263 4.08 8.18 13.22
C LEU A 263 5.60 8.00 13.20
N GLN A 264 6.33 8.67 14.09
CA GLN A 264 7.78 8.55 14.20
C GLN A 264 8.21 7.12 14.56
N THR A 265 7.53 6.47 15.52
CA THR A 265 7.74 5.05 15.82
C THR A 265 7.49 4.16 14.60
N GLY A 266 6.44 4.45 13.83
CA GLY A 266 6.14 3.75 12.58
C GLY A 266 7.30 3.85 11.59
N ILE A 267 7.84 5.05 11.38
CA ILE A 267 8.95 5.29 10.46
C ILE A 267 10.20 4.51 10.90
N SER A 268 10.57 4.60 12.18
CA SER A 268 11.73 3.89 12.72
C SER A 268 11.64 2.38 12.51
N ASN A 269 10.47 1.79 12.77
CA ASN A 269 10.25 0.35 12.66
C ASN A 269 10.06 -0.12 11.21
N PHE A 270 9.59 0.75 10.32
CA PHE A 270 9.35 0.44 8.92
C PHE A 270 10.64 0.24 8.11
N THR A 271 11.77 0.80 8.56
CA THR A 271 13.08 0.69 7.88
C THR A 271 13.54 -0.74 7.56
N ASN A 272 13.07 -1.74 8.30
CA ASN A 272 13.38 -3.15 8.06
C ASN A 272 12.62 -3.74 6.85
N PHE A 273 11.56 -3.08 6.40
CA PHE A 273 10.71 -3.52 5.30
C PHE A 273 10.99 -2.76 4.00
N THR A 274 11.71 -1.64 4.04
CA THR A 274 12.02 -0.85 2.84
C THR A 274 13.30 -1.32 2.16
N ILE A 275 13.29 -1.30 0.83
CA ILE A 275 14.50 -1.57 0.05
C ILE A 275 15.34 -0.30 -0.01
N GLU A 276 14.67 0.82 -0.22
CA GLU A 276 15.27 2.16 -0.21
C GLU A 276 15.27 2.75 1.20
N LYS A 277 16.10 3.77 1.39
CA LYS A 277 16.16 4.50 2.66
C LYS A 277 14.84 5.25 2.86
N PHE A 278 14.23 5.08 4.04
CA PHE A 278 13.01 5.79 4.41
C PHE A 278 13.06 6.23 5.87
N ASN A 279 13.72 7.37 6.12
CA ASN A 279 13.79 8.01 7.42
C ASN A 279 12.80 9.19 7.50
N ILE A 280 12.87 9.97 8.59
CA ILE A 280 11.96 11.10 8.81
C ILE A 280 12.00 12.18 7.71
N GLU A 281 13.13 12.37 7.03
CA GLU A 281 13.25 13.31 5.91
C GLU A 281 12.50 12.80 4.68
N GLU A 282 12.69 11.53 4.32
CA GLU A 282 11.97 10.91 3.20
C GLU A 282 10.47 10.78 3.50
N ALA A 283 10.10 10.51 4.76
CA ALA A 283 8.71 10.46 5.18
C ALA A 283 8.00 11.82 5.11
N ILE A 284 8.73 12.93 5.33
CA ILE A 284 8.17 14.28 5.18
C ILE A 284 8.00 14.68 3.71
N ILE A 285 8.91 14.22 2.83
CA ILE A 285 8.70 14.36 1.38
C ILE A 285 7.44 13.58 0.99
N ALA A 286 7.33 12.32 1.40
CA ALA A 286 6.16 11.49 1.15
C ALA A 286 4.87 12.16 1.65
N SER A 287 4.86 12.69 2.88
CA SER A 287 3.66 13.33 3.43
C SER A 287 3.29 14.62 2.71
N SER A 288 4.27 15.42 2.29
CA SER A 288 3.99 16.63 1.50
C SER A 288 3.36 16.30 0.14
N LYS A 289 3.83 15.24 -0.53
CA LYS A 289 3.25 14.69 -1.77
C LYS A 289 1.80 14.27 -1.54
N VAL A 290 1.54 13.47 -0.50
CA VAL A 290 0.19 13.01 -0.16
C VAL A 290 -0.75 14.17 0.23
N ALA A 291 -0.25 15.20 0.92
CA ALA A 291 -1.04 16.39 1.23
C ALA A 291 -1.45 17.16 -0.03
N TYR A 292 -0.51 17.33 -0.97
CA TYR A 292 -0.78 17.95 -2.28
C TYR A 292 -1.76 17.11 -3.11
N LEU A 293 -1.60 15.78 -3.16
CA LEU A 293 -2.55 14.88 -3.81
C LEU A 293 -3.95 15.01 -3.23
N SER A 294 -4.07 15.12 -1.91
CA SER A 294 -5.35 15.28 -1.24
C SER A 294 -6.06 16.56 -1.69
N GLU A 295 -5.34 17.69 -1.82
CA GLU A 295 -5.93 18.92 -2.40
C GLU A 295 -6.27 18.79 -3.88
N LEU A 296 -5.42 18.12 -4.66
CA LEU A 296 -5.70 17.86 -6.07
C LEU A 296 -7.00 17.08 -6.26
N ILE A 297 -7.28 16.09 -5.40
CA ILE A 297 -8.50 15.30 -5.44
C ILE A 297 -9.71 16.12 -5.00
N LYS A 298 -9.59 16.97 -3.97
CA LYS A 298 -10.66 17.90 -3.56
C LYS A 298 -10.97 18.93 -4.64
N SER A 299 -9.94 19.45 -5.30
CA SER A 299 -10.09 20.39 -6.40
C SER A 299 -10.76 19.66 -7.57
N GLN A 300 -11.99 20.04 -7.93
CA GLN A 300 -12.68 19.47 -9.09
C GLN A 300 -12.14 19.98 -10.44
N ILE A 301 -11.02 20.71 -10.42
CA ILE A 301 -10.36 21.24 -11.60
C ILE A 301 -9.39 20.18 -12.13
N ASN A 302 -9.33 19.97 -13.45
CA ASN A 302 -8.30 19.14 -14.08
C ASN A 302 -6.93 19.82 -14.01
N ASN A 303 -6.38 19.84 -12.81
CA ASN A 303 -5.06 20.33 -12.52
C ASN A 303 -4.03 19.33 -13.06
N LYS A 304 -3.07 19.85 -13.84
CA LYS A 304 -1.86 19.11 -14.13
C LYS A 304 -1.12 18.89 -12.81
N ILE A 305 -0.65 17.67 -12.58
CA ILE A 305 0.16 17.39 -11.39
C ILE A 305 1.53 18.04 -11.58
N GLU A 306 1.81 19.07 -10.79
CA GLU A 306 3.11 19.72 -10.78
C GLU A 306 4.10 18.87 -9.98
N ARG A 307 5.33 18.78 -10.47
CA ARG A 307 6.40 18.00 -9.86
C ARG A 307 7.55 18.94 -9.52
N PHE A 308 8.13 18.72 -8.35
CA PHE A 308 9.37 19.37 -7.96
C PHE A 308 10.49 18.89 -8.90
N ASP A 309 11.25 19.82 -9.48
CA ASP A 309 12.45 19.51 -10.26
C ASP A 309 13.71 19.92 -9.49
N ASN A 310 13.79 21.16 -9.02
CA ASN A 310 14.99 21.63 -8.33
C ASN A 310 14.74 22.69 -7.22
N PRO A 311 15.66 22.81 -6.24
CA PRO A 311 15.50 23.72 -5.10
C PRO A 311 15.38 25.21 -5.45
N LEU A 312 15.79 25.64 -6.66
CA LEU A 312 15.73 27.04 -7.05
C LEU A 312 14.30 27.52 -7.30
N GLU A 313 13.35 26.61 -7.56
CA GLU A 313 11.95 26.96 -7.79
C GLU A 313 11.29 27.65 -6.59
N VAL A 314 11.72 27.29 -5.38
CA VAL A 314 11.06 27.71 -4.15
C VAL A 314 11.76 28.86 -3.44
N THR A 315 12.86 29.40 -3.99
CA THR A 315 13.75 30.35 -3.29
C THR A 315 13.08 31.63 -2.86
N ASP A 316 12.08 32.09 -3.59
CA ASP A 316 11.37 33.34 -3.31
C ASP A 316 9.97 33.13 -2.73
N TRP A 317 9.56 31.87 -2.51
CA TRP A 317 8.23 31.54 -2.01
C TRP A 317 8.14 31.68 -0.49
N LEU A 318 6.98 32.10 0.00
CA LEU A 318 6.69 32.23 1.43
C LEU A 318 5.28 31.74 1.72
N ILE A 319 5.13 30.85 2.70
CA ILE A 319 3.82 30.46 3.23
C ILE A 319 3.41 31.51 4.26
N GLU A 320 2.50 32.41 3.89
CA GLU A 320 1.99 33.47 4.78
C GLU A 320 0.87 32.97 5.72
N ASN A 321 0.12 31.96 5.29
CA ASN A 321 -1.00 31.40 6.05
C ASN A 321 -0.55 31.02 7.49
N PRO A 322 -1.09 31.64 8.56
CA PRO A 322 -0.62 31.44 9.93
C PRO A 322 -0.72 30.00 10.43
N LYS A 323 -1.65 29.20 9.89
CA LYS A 323 -1.80 27.78 10.21
C LYS A 323 -0.58 26.98 9.74
N TYR A 324 -0.03 27.34 8.58
CA TYR A 324 0.98 26.55 7.86
C TYR A 324 2.38 27.20 7.84
N ASN A 325 2.53 28.44 8.30
CA ASN A 325 3.79 29.18 8.22
C ASN A 325 5.00 28.48 8.90
N LYS A 326 4.76 27.57 9.86
CA LYS A 326 5.79 26.72 10.47
C LYS A 326 6.52 25.83 9.45
N LEU A 327 5.88 25.54 8.33
CA LEU A 327 6.44 24.75 7.22
C LEU A 327 7.51 25.52 6.42
N ASN A 328 7.60 26.85 6.56
CA ASN A 328 8.68 27.63 5.93
C ASN A 328 10.08 27.14 6.35
N LYS A 329 10.21 26.46 7.50
CA LYS A 329 11.47 25.81 7.92
C LYS A 329 11.94 24.71 6.95
N LEU A 330 11.03 24.08 6.21
CA LEU A 330 11.33 23.03 5.24
C LEU A 330 12.06 23.61 4.02
N LYS A 331 11.80 24.86 3.64
CA LYS A 331 12.38 25.49 2.45
C LYS A 331 13.91 25.35 2.35
N LYS A 332 14.61 25.44 3.49
CA LYS A 332 16.07 25.30 3.55
C LYS A 332 16.56 23.85 3.59
N ASN A 333 15.90 23.00 4.39
CA ASN A 333 16.42 21.66 4.71
C ASN A 333 15.81 20.55 3.84
N ASN A 334 14.62 20.80 3.28
CA ASN A 334 13.83 19.88 2.48
C ASN A 334 12.96 20.68 1.48
N PRO A 335 13.59 21.28 0.45
CA PRO A 335 12.90 22.15 -0.51
C PRO A 335 11.81 21.43 -1.31
N GLU A 336 11.97 20.13 -1.57
CA GLU A 336 10.94 19.30 -2.19
C GLU A 336 9.67 19.23 -1.32
N ALA A 337 9.83 18.95 -0.03
CA ALA A 337 8.67 18.93 0.86
C ALA A 337 7.99 20.30 0.98
N PHE A 338 8.78 21.37 0.99
CA PHE A 338 8.25 22.73 0.96
C PHE A 338 7.47 23.03 -0.32
N PHE A 339 7.97 22.61 -1.48
CA PHE A 339 7.31 22.77 -2.77
C PHE A 339 5.89 22.21 -2.75
N TYR A 340 5.72 20.93 -2.35
CA TYR A 340 4.42 20.28 -2.36
C TYR A 340 3.46 20.87 -1.33
N TRP A 341 3.94 21.27 -0.14
CA TRP A 341 3.12 21.99 0.83
C TRP A 341 2.67 23.35 0.31
N TYR A 342 3.56 24.12 -0.31
CA TYR A 342 3.21 25.41 -0.90
C TYR A 342 2.11 25.24 -1.96
N LYS A 343 2.30 24.29 -2.89
CA LYS A 343 1.30 23.96 -3.93
C LYS A 343 -0.03 23.50 -3.35
N SER A 344 -0.01 22.67 -2.30
CA SER A 344 -1.20 22.26 -1.57
C SER A 344 -1.96 23.46 -1.01
N ILE A 345 -1.28 24.38 -0.33
CA ILE A 345 -1.95 25.53 0.31
C ILE A 345 -2.53 26.49 -0.72
N MET A 346 -1.82 26.75 -1.82
CA MET A 346 -2.33 27.60 -2.90
C MET A 346 -3.59 27.02 -3.58
N LEU A 347 -3.73 25.69 -3.63
CA LEU A 347 -4.95 25.06 -4.13
C LEU A 347 -6.12 25.20 -3.14
N ASP A 348 -5.86 25.11 -1.84
CA ASP A 348 -6.90 25.26 -0.82
C ASP A 348 -7.43 26.69 -0.75
N ASP A 349 -6.54 27.69 -0.81
CA ASP A 349 -6.89 29.12 -0.82
C ASP A 349 -7.65 29.55 -2.11
N SER A 350 -7.71 28.68 -3.13
CA SER A 350 -8.43 28.94 -4.40
C SER A 350 -9.90 28.51 -4.40
N LYS A 351 -10.38 27.91 -3.31
CA LYS A 351 -11.79 27.55 -3.09
C LYS A 351 -12.52 28.68 -2.35
#